data_AF-A0A1Y3X1V8-F1
#
_entry.id   AF-A0A1Y3X1V8-F1
#
_cell.length_a   1.000
_cell.length_b   1.000
_cell.length_c   1.000
_cell.angle_alpha   90.00
_cell.angle_beta   90.00
_cell.angle_gamma   90.00
#
_symmetry.space_group_name_H-M   'P 1'
#
loop_
_entity.id
_entity.type
_entity.pdbx_description
1 polymer ?
#
loop_
_entity_poly.entity_id
_entity_poly.type
_entity_poly.pdbx_seq_one_letter_code
_entity_poly.pdbx_strand_id
1 'polypeptide(L)'
;MKKLLALILSGTLTMGALSACGSTAVVAIPQPEESAPAVTEPVPEHTQGTSDAAVKTGLYLGTSLSSSKNAADGEDGYSQANIELVAVTVTDEGVIDSCVINSIQAKATFDATGTLTADLTAQVPSKNELGSNYGMGHVSSIGKEWNEQVQALADYVEGKTVEEIKGIAVTEEGKAADADLAASVTVSIAGYLDAIEQAVSNATHLGAMQGDRLVLTTSTNIANSKSATAEEPGQVQTSATVAAITLNGDVITSCYIDAVQANVDFDAAGVITTDLTAVPPTKNELGDNYGMGQISPIGKEWNEQVAAFCAYVTGKTLDQVAEIAVTEKGAAADADLAASVTIAIGEFQALIAKAAA
;
A
#
# COMPACT_ATOMS: atom_id res chain seq x y z
N MET A 1 -27.58 26.01 47.07
CA MET A 1 -27.21 27.42 47.35
C MET A 1 -26.73 28.03 46.04
N LYS A 2 -27.58 28.81 45.36
CA LYS A 2 -27.50 30.29 45.22
C LYS A 2 -26.14 30.71 44.61
N LYS A 3 -26.01 31.32 43.42
CA LYS A 3 -26.83 32.30 42.65
C LYS A 3 -26.40 32.21 41.16
N LEU A 4 -27.27 32.22 40.14
CA LEU A 4 -28.04 33.35 39.58
C LEU A 4 -27.17 34.52 39.11
N LEU A 5 -27.05 34.70 37.78
CA LEU A 5 -27.36 35.97 37.13
C LEU A 5 -27.87 35.73 35.70
N ALA A 6 -29.00 36.35 35.41
CA ALA A 6 -29.74 36.38 34.16
C ALA A 6 -29.82 37.83 33.67
N LEU A 7 -29.97 38.04 32.36
CA LEU A 7 -30.97 38.89 31.67
C LEU A 7 -30.46 39.21 30.24
N ILE A 8 -31.09 38.77 29.14
CA ILE A 8 -32.34 39.26 28.48
C ILE A 8 -32.16 40.67 27.88
N LEU A 9 -32.36 40.86 26.57
CA LEU A 9 -33.61 41.41 25.97
C LEU A 9 -33.47 41.86 24.49
N SER A 10 -34.40 41.38 23.65
CA SER A 10 -35.08 41.97 22.46
C SER A 10 -34.28 42.62 21.32
N GLY A 11 -34.49 42.25 20.06
CA GLY A 11 -35.72 42.47 19.26
C GLY A 11 -35.52 43.74 18.42
N THR A 12 -35.62 43.76 17.09
CA THR A 12 -36.89 43.95 16.35
C THR A 12 -36.61 43.88 14.83
N LEU A 13 -37.62 43.37 14.13
CA LEU A 13 -37.84 43.26 12.68
C LEU A 13 -38.05 44.64 12.02
N THR A 14 -37.57 44.86 10.78
CA THR A 14 -38.32 45.63 9.75
C THR A 14 -37.83 45.34 8.33
N MET A 15 -38.81 45.09 7.47
CA MET A 15 -38.72 44.89 6.02
C MET A 15 -38.74 46.24 5.29
N GLY A 16 -38.11 46.34 4.11
CA GLY A 16 -38.30 47.46 3.19
C GLY A 16 -37.63 47.23 1.84
N ALA A 17 -38.41 46.76 0.85
CA ALA A 17 -38.08 46.86 -0.56
C ALA A 17 -38.85 48.05 -1.15
N LEU A 18 -38.22 48.85 -2.03
CA LEU A 18 -38.86 49.48 -3.20
C LEU A 18 -37.82 50.24 -4.05
N SER A 19 -37.96 50.03 -5.36
CA SER A 19 -37.22 50.58 -6.49
C SER A 19 -37.49 52.07 -6.72
N ALA A 20 -36.49 52.82 -7.22
CA ALA A 20 -36.71 54.05 -7.98
C ALA A 20 -35.54 54.30 -8.97
N CYS A 21 -35.86 54.24 -10.26
CA CYS A 21 -35.03 54.69 -11.37
C CYS A 21 -35.03 56.23 -11.47
N GLY A 22 -33.93 56.81 -11.98
CA GLY A 22 -33.92 58.20 -12.42
C GLY A 22 -32.53 58.70 -12.85
N SER A 23 -32.19 58.52 -14.13
CA SER A 23 -31.01 59.10 -14.78
C SER A 23 -31.05 60.63 -14.78
N THR A 24 -29.92 61.31 -14.54
CA THR A 24 -29.44 62.43 -15.37
C THR A 24 -27.93 62.63 -15.14
N ALA A 25 -27.18 62.76 -16.24
CA ALA A 25 -25.73 62.85 -16.31
C ALA A 25 -25.17 64.22 -15.91
N VAL A 26 -23.99 64.25 -15.29
CA VAL A 26 -23.09 65.42 -15.29
C VAL A 26 -21.63 64.96 -15.43
N VAL A 27 -21.09 65.31 -16.61
CA VAL A 27 -19.72 65.65 -17.03
C VAL A 27 -18.54 65.36 -16.08
N ALA A 28 -17.56 64.66 -16.65
CA ALA A 28 -16.28 64.23 -16.08
C ALA A 28 -15.30 65.37 -15.74
N ILE A 29 -14.51 65.15 -14.68
CA ILE A 29 -13.22 65.78 -14.40
C ILE A 29 -12.21 64.63 -14.21
N PRO A 30 -11.02 64.65 -14.86
CA PRO A 30 -10.10 63.50 -14.89
C PRO A 30 -9.16 63.48 -13.68
N GLN A 31 -8.86 62.29 -13.16
CA GLN A 31 -7.76 62.02 -12.22
C GLN A 31 -7.25 60.57 -12.43
N PRO A 32 -6.03 60.24 -11.98
CA PRO A 32 -4.97 59.59 -12.75
C PRO A 32 -5.08 58.05 -12.77
N GLU A 33 -4.34 57.43 -13.68
CA GLU A 33 -4.21 55.98 -13.86
C GLU A 33 -4.01 55.23 -12.53
N GLU A 34 -4.95 54.34 -12.23
CA GLU A 34 -4.84 53.32 -11.20
C GLU A 34 -4.56 51.98 -11.90
N SER A 35 -3.41 51.40 -11.56
CA SER A 35 -2.89 50.13 -12.07
C SER A 35 -3.89 48.99 -11.90
N ALA A 36 -4.13 48.24 -12.98
CA ALA A 36 -4.98 47.07 -13.00
C ALA A 36 -4.58 46.03 -11.93
N PRO A 37 -5.53 45.42 -11.20
CA PRO A 37 -5.22 44.29 -10.36
C PRO A 37 -4.84 43.09 -11.24
N ALA A 38 -3.84 42.33 -10.79
CA ALA A 38 -3.42 41.10 -11.41
C ALA A 38 -4.59 40.11 -11.48
N VAL A 39 -4.83 39.54 -12.67
CA VAL A 39 -5.70 38.39 -12.85
C VAL A 39 -5.02 37.21 -12.17
N THR A 40 -5.47 36.85 -10.97
CA THR A 40 -5.21 35.52 -10.41
C THR A 40 -6.06 34.53 -11.19
N GLU A 41 -5.41 33.70 -12.00
CA GLU A 41 -6.05 32.48 -12.51
C GLU A 41 -6.53 31.66 -11.30
N PRO A 42 -7.76 31.13 -11.31
CA PRO A 42 -8.18 30.24 -10.26
C PRO A 42 -7.36 28.95 -10.37
N VAL A 43 -6.64 28.63 -9.30
CA VAL A 43 -6.16 27.26 -9.04
C VAL A 43 -7.38 26.34 -9.11
N PRO A 44 -7.36 25.24 -9.88
CA PRO A 44 -8.46 24.30 -9.88
C PRO A 44 -8.65 23.77 -8.46
N GLU A 45 -9.78 24.12 -7.87
CA GLU A 45 -10.25 23.56 -6.62
C GLU A 45 -10.54 22.08 -6.91
N HIS A 46 -9.78 21.17 -6.31
CA HIS A 46 -10.11 19.74 -6.30
C HIS A 46 -11.40 19.56 -5.51
N THR A 47 -12.53 19.69 -6.20
CA THR A 47 -13.80 19.18 -5.72
C THR A 47 -13.69 17.66 -5.70
N GLN A 48 -13.53 17.07 -4.51
CA GLN A 48 -13.81 15.67 -4.26
C GLN A 48 -15.31 15.42 -4.50
N GLY A 49 -15.69 15.30 -5.76
CA GLY A 49 -16.93 14.66 -6.17
C GLY A 49 -16.62 13.18 -6.34
N THR A 50 -17.32 12.34 -5.58
CA THR A 50 -17.37 10.89 -5.87
C THR A 50 -17.88 10.74 -7.30
N SER A 51 -16.98 10.41 -8.20
CA SER A 51 -17.29 10.04 -9.57
C SER A 51 -17.67 8.57 -9.55
N ASP A 52 -18.86 8.21 -10.02
CA ASP A 52 -19.28 6.81 -10.16
C ASP A 52 -18.59 6.13 -11.37
N ALA A 53 -17.35 6.50 -11.69
CA ALA A 53 -16.58 5.88 -12.75
C ALA A 53 -15.88 4.62 -12.21
N ALA A 54 -15.99 3.51 -12.94
CA ALA A 54 -15.26 2.29 -12.62
C ALA A 54 -13.75 2.51 -12.86
N VAL A 55 -12.93 2.03 -11.92
CA VAL A 55 -11.46 2.04 -12.01
C VAL A 55 -10.93 0.62 -11.82
N LYS A 56 -9.71 0.41 -12.30
CA LYS A 56 -8.97 -0.84 -12.14
C LYS A 56 -8.19 -0.82 -10.82
N THR A 57 -8.04 -1.97 -10.19
CA THR A 57 -7.18 -2.15 -9.01
C THR A 57 -5.94 -2.93 -9.42
N GLY A 58 -4.76 -2.40 -9.09
CA GLY A 58 -3.46 -2.98 -9.35
C GLY A 58 -2.64 -3.19 -8.09
N LEU A 59 -1.77 -4.20 -8.12
CA LEU A 59 -0.79 -4.49 -7.06
C LEU A 59 0.52 -4.91 -7.70
N TYR A 60 1.61 -4.40 -7.13
CA TYR A 60 2.97 -4.86 -7.34
C TYR A 60 3.55 -5.33 -6.01
N LEU A 61 4.25 -6.47 -6.05
CA LEU A 61 5.00 -7.06 -4.95
C LEU A 61 6.35 -7.52 -5.53
N GLY A 62 7.40 -6.73 -5.29
CA GLY A 62 8.76 -7.06 -5.68
C GLY A 62 9.60 -7.52 -4.50
N THR A 63 10.45 -8.52 -4.68
CA THR A 63 11.31 -9.04 -3.60
C THR A 63 12.79 -9.03 -3.98
N SER A 64 13.64 -8.59 -3.05
CA SER A 64 15.10 -8.59 -3.19
C SER A 64 15.78 -9.20 -1.98
N LEU A 65 16.74 -10.08 -2.24
CA LEU A 65 17.54 -10.77 -1.22
C LEU A 65 18.97 -10.20 -1.08
N SER A 66 19.30 -9.19 -1.89
CA SER A 66 20.68 -8.70 -2.08
C SER A 66 21.32 -8.11 -0.82
N SER A 67 20.52 -7.78 0.20
CA SER A 67 21.01 -7.29 1.49
C SER A 67 21.46 -8.40 2.44
N SER A 68 21.26 -9.67 2.09
CA SER A 68 21.69 -10.81 2.93
C SER A 68 23.21 -10.91 3.00
N LYS A 69 23.73 -11.44 4.12
CA LYS A 69 25.18 -11.51 4.39
C LYS A 69 25.56 -12.80 5.11
N ASN A 70 26.70 -13.39 4.69
CA ASN A 70 27.32 -14.53 5.37
C ASN A 70 27.72 -14.21 6.81
N ALA A 71 27.78 -15.24 7.65
CA ALA A 71 28.56 -15.18 8.88
C ALA A 71 30.05 -15.14 8.52
N ALA A 72 30.81 -14.22 9.13
CA ALA A 72 32.23 -14.05 8.84
C ALA A 72 32.94 -13.31 9.98
N ASP A 73 34.23 -13.62 10.19
CA ASP A 73 35.12 -12.90 11.12
C ASP A 73 34.60 -12.81 12.57
N GLY A 74 33.83 -13.82 13.01
CA GLY A 74 33.24 -13.87 14.36
C GLY A 74 31.92 -13.09 14.50
N GLU A 75 31.40 -12.53 13.41
CA GLU A 75 30.11 -11.87 13.34
C GLU A 75 29.04 -12.82 12.75
N ASP A 76 27.81 -12.68 13.27
CA ASP A 76 26.64 -13.39 12.78
C ASP A 76 26.33 -13.01 11.32
N GLY A 77 25.84 -14.00 10.58
CA GLY A 77 25.22 -13.80 9.27
C GLY A 77 23.75 -13.41 9.41
N TYR A 78 23.16 -13.00 8.29
CA TYR A 78 21.73 -12.75 8.23
C TYR A 78 21.17 -12.92 6.83
N SER A 79 19.95 -13.44 6.77
CA SER A 79 19.07 -13.31 5.62
C SER A 79 18.27 -12.01 5.75
N GLN A 80 18.09 -11.31 4.63
CA GLN A 80 17.21 -10.17 4.55
C GLN A 80 16.42 -10.17 3.24
N ALA A 81 15.10 -10.31 3.35
CA ALA A 81 14.16 -10.08 2.27
C ALA A 81 13.60 -8.66 2.36
N ASN A 82 13.95 -7.82 1.38
CA ASN A 82 13.32 -6.53 1.17
C ASN A 82 12.16 -6.72 0.19
N ILE A 83 10.94 -6.44 0.63
CA ILE A 83 9.75 -6.57 -0.18
C ILE A 83 9.19 -5.17 -0.40
N GLU A 84 9.05 -4.78 -1.66
CA GLU A 84 8.50 -3.51 -2.10
C GLU A 84 7.08 -3.71 -2.59
N LEU A 85 6.16 -2.86 -2.12
CA LEU A 85 4.73 -3.03 -2.33
C LEU A 85 4.13 -1.73 -2.86
N VAL A 86 3.37 -1.82 -3.95
CA VAL A 86 2.61 -0.68 -4.47
C VAL A 86 1.22 -1.16 -4.86
N ALA A 87 0.19 -0.51 -4.34
CA ALA A 87 -1.18 -0.66 -4.80
C ALA A 87 -1.62 0.61 -5.51
N VAL A 88 -2.41 0.46 -6.58
CA VAL A 88 -2.99 1.59 -7.31
C VAL A 88 -4.45 1.34 -7.66
N THR A 89 -5.23 2.42 -7.74
CA THR A 89 -6.44 2.47 -8.59
C THR A 89 -6.14 3.29 -9.83
N VAL A 90 -6.65 2.87 -10.99
CA VAL A 90 -6.32 3.49 -12.29
C VAL A 90 -7.56 3.57 -13.18
N THR A 91 -7.79 4.71 -13.83
CA THR A 91 -8.87 4.85 -14.81
C THR A 91 -8.63 4.00 -16.07
N ASP A 92 -9.64 3.87 -16.93
CA ASP A 92 -9.47 3.16 -18.20
C ASP A 92 -8.47 3.85 -19.14
N GLU A 93 -8.26 5.16 -18.98
CA GLU A 93 -7.27 5.96 -19.71
C GLU A 93 -5.85 5.81 -19.16
N GLY A 94 -5.64 5.05 -18.07
CA GLY A 94 -4.32 4.86 -17.48
C GLY A 94 -3.89 5.96 -16.52
N VAL A 95 -4.82 6.79 -16.04
CA VAL A 95 -4.57 7.81 -15.02
C VAL A 95 -4.68 7.21 -13.63
N ILE A 96 -3.68 7.41 -12.78
CA ILE A 96 -3.68 6.95 -11.39
C ILE A 96 -4.74 7.75 -10.61
N ASP A 97 -5.73 7.05 -10.06
CA ASP A 97 -6.76 7.61 -9.19
C ASP A 97 -6.30 7.65 -7.73
N SER A 98 -5.65 6.58 -7.26
CA SER A 98 -5.01 6.52 -5.93
C SER A 98 -3.79 5.63 -5.94
N CYS A 99 -2.82 5.92 -5.07
CA CYS A 99 -1.60 5.14 -4.91
C CYS A 99 -1.31 4.90 -3.41
N VAL A 100 -0.88 3.70 -3.06
CA VAL A 100 -0.36 3.39 -1.72
C VAL A 100 0.94 2.62 -1.86
N ILE A 101 1.99 3.14 -1.22
CA ILE A 101 3.33 2.54 -1.21
C ILE A 101 3.62 1.98 0.17
N ASN A 102 4.16 0.76 0.23
CA ASN A 102 4.63 0.16 1.46
C ASN A 102 5.90 -0.67 1.20
N SER A 103 6.58 -1.07 2.27
CA SER A 103 7.75 -1.94 2.19
C SER A 103 7.86 -2.78 3.44
N ILE A 104 8.33 -4.02 3.29
CA ILE A 104 8.68 -4.91 4.38
C ILE A 104 10.19 -5.14 4.33
N GLN A 105 10.82 -5.13 5.51
CA GLN A 105 12.22 -5.52 5.68
C GLN A 105 12.26 -6.69 6.66
N ALA A 106 12.19 -7.91 6.15
CA ALA A 106 12.25 -9.11 6.96
C ALA A 106 13.71 -9.54 7.10
N LYS A 107 14.23 -9.52 8.34
CA LYS A 107 15.61 -9.93 8.64
C LYS A 107 15.61 -11.04 9.66
N ALA A 108 16.41 -12.08 9.42
CA ALA A 108 16.67 -13.15 10.37
C ALA A 108 18.17 -13.45 10.43
N THR A 109 18.71 -13.55 11.65
CA THR A 109 20.13 -13.78 11.92
C THR A 109 20.42 -15.26 12.16
N PHE A 110 21.64 -15.67 11.82
CA PHE A 110 22.21 -16.98 12.11
C PHE A 110 23.70 -16.83 12.45
N ASP A 111 24.20 -17.69 13.33
CA ASP A 111 25.59 -17.66 13.75
C ASP A 111 26.53 -18.40 12.76
N ALA A 112 27.83 -18.35 13.05
CA ALA A 112 28.87 -19.02 12.26
C ALA A 112 28.84 -20.56 12.32
N THR A 113 27.90 -21.15 13.06
CA THR A 113 27.62 -22.60 13.08
C THR A 113 26.37 -22.96 12.28
N GLY A 114 25.79 -21.97 11.59
CA GLY A 114 24.52 -22.14 10.88
C GLY A 114 23.33 -22.30 11.82
N THR A 115 23.42 -21.84 13.08
CA THR A 115 22.28 -21.86 14.01
C THR A 115 21.52 -20.55 13.92
N LEU A 116 20.20 -20.60 13.70
CA LEU A 116 19.35 -19.41 13.74
C LEU A 116 19.37 -18.77 15.14
N THR A 117 19.61 -17.46 15.18
CA THR A 117 19.61 -16.65 16.41
C THR A 117 18.41 -15.69 16.49
N ALA A 118 17.66 -15.53 15.39
CA ALA A 118 16.43 -14.75 15.35
C ALA A 118 15.27 -15.40 16.13
N ASP A 119 14.42 -14.56 16.72
CA ASP A 119 13.12 -15.00 17.24
C ASP A 119 12.14 -15.26 16.09
N LEU A 120 11.91 -16.54 15.77
CA LEU A 120 11.03 -16.96 14.68
C LEU A 120 9.54 -16.72 14.97
N THR A 121 9.20 -16.32 16.19
CA THR A 121 7.83 -15.99 16.61
C THR A 121 7.55 -14.49 16.59
N ALA A 122 8.58 -13.66 16.43
CA ALA A 122 8.43 -12.22 16.37
C ALA A 122 7.63 -11.80 15.13
N GLN A 123 6.78 -10.79 15.31
CA GLN A 123 6.07 -10.18 14.18
C GLN A 123 7.06 -9.43 13.29
N VAL A 124 6.82 -9.49 11.98
CA VAL A 124 7.57 -8.72 10.99
C VAL A 124 6.63 -7.65 10.41
N PRO A 125 6.57 -6.45 11.02
CA PRO A 125 5.73 -5.38 10.51
C PRO A 125 6.30 -4.78 9.23
N SER A 126 5.41 -4.28 8.38
CA SER A 126 5.78 -3.37 7.30
C SER A 126 6.22 -2.00 7.83
N LYS A 127 6.89 -1.21 7.00
CA LYS A 127 7.34 0.13 7.38
C LYS A 127 6.18 1.09 7.66
N ASN A 128 5.04 0.93 6.98
CA ASN A 128 3.84 1.71 7.31
C ASN A 128 3.27 1.31 8.68
N GLU A 129 3.26 0.02 9.03
CA GLU A 129 2.83 -0.43 10.36
C GLU A 129 3.79 0.01 11.48
N LEU A 130 5.08 0.15 11.16
CA LEU A 130 6.06 0.74 12.09
C LEU A 130 5.83 2.24 12.30
N GLY A 131 5.47 2.99 11.25
CA GLY A 131 5.36 4.45 11.29
C GLY A 131 6.60 5.08 11.90
N SER A 132 6.44 5.92 12.93
CA SER A 132 7.57 6.53 13.65
C SER A 132 8.52 5.55 14.34
N ASN A 133 8.09 4.31 14.61
CA ASN A 133 8.98 3.29 15.18
C ASN A 133 10.02 2.80 14.16
N TYR A 134 9.84 3.06 12.87
CA TYR A 134 10.89 2.81 11.88
C TYR A 134 12.10 3.73 12.11
N GLY A 135 11.85 4.96 12.59
CA GLY A 135 12.87 5.85 13.12
C GLY A 135 13.68 6.56 12.03
N MET A 136 13.14 6.82 10.84
CA MET A 136 13.85 7.58 9.83
C MET A 136 13.84 9.10 10.11
N GLY A 137 12.90 9.61 10.88
CA GLY A 137 12.71 11.06 11.07
C GLY A 137 13.94 11.77 11.62
N HIS A 138 14.73 11.11 12.48
CA HIS A 138 15.95 11.70 13.06
C HIS A 138 17.17 11.69 12.14
N VAL A 139 17.17 10.87 11.08
CA VAL A 139 18.25 10.80 10.08
C VAL A 139 17.86 11.46 8.75
N SER A 140 16.55 11.65 8.52
CA SER A 140 16.01 12.36 7.37
C SER A 140 16.40 13.83 7.43
N SER A 141 16.96 14.35 6.32
CA SER A 141 17.33 15.76 6.24
C SER A 141 16.14 16.72 6.28
N ILE A 142 14.93 16.21 6.06
CA ILE A 142 13.67 16.96 6.14
C ILE A 142 12.85 16.63 7.40
N GLY A 143 13.39 15.83 8.32
CA GLY A 143 12.73 15.49 9.59
C GLY A 143 11.51 14.56 9.48
N LYS A 144 11.14 14.14 8.27
CA LYS A 144 10.00 13.25 8.00
C LYS A 144 10.39 11.78 8.12
N GLU A 145 9.47 10.99 8.67
CA GLU A 145 9.54 9.53 8.66
C GLU A 145 9.43 8.94 7.25
N TRP A 146 9.79 7.67 7.11
CA TRP A 146 9.75 6.99 5.81
C TRP A 146 8.34 6.96 5.21
N ASN A 147 7.34 6.61 6.03
CA ASN A 147 5.95 6.51 5.61
C ASN A 147 5.39 7.88 5.17
N GLU A 148 5.77 8.97 5.82
CA GLU A 148 5.38 10.33 5.42
C GLU A 148 5.98 10.73 4.07
N GLN A 149 7.20 10.29 3.79
CA GLN A 149 7.87 10.58 2.51
C GLN A 149 7.29 9.76 1.35
N VAL A 150 7.03 8.47 1.54
CA VAL A 150 6.42 7.66 0.48
C VAL A 150 4.95 8.01 0.27
N GLN A 151 4.23 8.47 1.31
CA GLN A 151 2.89 9.04 1.12
C GLN A 151 2.95 10.29 0.24
N ALA A 152 3.91 11.19 0.47
CA ALA A 152 4.05 12.37 -0.38
C ALA A 152 4.40 12.03 -1.84
N LEU A 153 5.14 10.94 -2.08
CA LEU A 153 5.33 10.42 -3.44
C LEU A 153 4.04 9.84 -4.02
N ALA A 154 3.29 9.07 -3.22
CA ALA A 154 2.01 8.49 -3.63
C ALA A 154 1.00 9.60 -4.02
N ASP A 155 0.85 10.63 -3.19
CA ASP A 155 0.00 11.79 -3.48
C ASP A 155 0.47 12.54 -4.74
N TYR A 156 1.79 12.63 -4.97
CA TYR A 156 2.35 13.31 -6.13
C TYR A 156 2.01 12.62 -7.45
N VAL A 157 1.89 11.29 -7.45
CA VAL A 157 1.61 10.51 -8.67
C VAL A 157 0.12 10.40 -8.99
N GLU A 158 -0.77 10.75 -8.06
CA GLU A 158 -2.20 10.82 -8.33
C GLU A 158 -2.51 11.83 -9.45
N GLY A 159 -3.44 11.47 -10.32
CA GLY A 159 -3.80 12.24 -11.52
C GLY A 159 -2.81 12.16 -12.67
N LYS A 160 -1.73 11.36 -12.57
CA LYS A 160 -0.73 11.17 -13.63
C LYS A 160 -0.90 9.84 -14.37
N THR A 161 -0.42 9.82 -15.60
CA THR A 161 -0.24 8.62 -16.44
C THR A 161 1.13 7.99 -16.24
N VAL A 162 1.30 6.72 -16.64
CA VAL A 162 2.61 6.04 -16.60
C VAL A 162 3.68 6.81 -17.38
N GLU A 163 3.33 7.37 -18.54
CA GLU A 163 4.26 8.19 -19.33
C GLU A 163 4.77 9.42 -18.54
N GLU A 164 3.90 10.08 -17.79
CA GLU A 164 4.27 11.21 -16.93
C GLU A 164 5.12 10.75 -15.73
N ILE A 165 4.80 9.59 -15.13
CA ILE A 165 5.59 9.01 -14.04
C ILE A 165 7.01 8.70 -14.48
N LYS A 166 7.18 8.09 -15.66
CA LYS A 166 8.50 7.80 -16.24
C LYS A 166 9.28 9.06 -16.61
N GLY A 167 8.59 10.18 -16.78
CA GLY A 167 9.19 11.50 -17.01
C GLY A 167 9.71 12.20 -15.75
N ILE A 168 9.42 11.67 -14.55
CA ILE A 168 9.89 12.25 -13.28
C ILE A 168 11.40 12.14 -13.22
N ALA A 169 12.08 13.29 -13.18
CA ALA A 169 13.53 13.34 -13.15
C ALA A 169 14.07 12.85 -11.81
N VAL A 170 15.05 11.96 -11.88
CA VAL A 170 15.80 11.44 -10.72
C VAL A 170 17.28 11.74 -10.83
N THR A 171 17.94 11.92 -9.69
CA THR A 171 19.40 12.05 -9.60
C THR A 171 20.11 10.71 -9.80
N GLU A 172 21.44 10.70 -9.86
CA GLU A 172 22.23 9.46 -9.90
C GLU A 172 22.00 8.55 -8.68
N GLU A 173 21.59 9.11 -7.54
CA GLU A 173 21.22 8.35 -6.33
C GLU A 173 19.76 7.85 -6.36
N GLY A 174 19.04 8.11 -7.46
CA GLY A 174 17.64 7.76 -7.66
C GLY A 174 16.66 8.64 -6.86
N LYS A 175 17.10 9.74 -6.27
CA LYS A 175 16.24 10.70 -5.54
C LYS A 175 15.56 11.66 -6.50
N ALA A 176 14.46 12.29 -6.08
CA ALA A 176 13.82 13.34 -6.86
C ALA A 176 14.81 14.46 -7.25
N ALA A 177 14.87 14.80 -8.53
CA ALA A 177 15.67 15.93 -9.02
C ALA A 177 14.88 17.26 -9.02
N ASP A 178 13.55 17.18 -9.10
CA ASP A 178 12.66 18.31 -8.91
C ASP A 178 12.69 18.80 -7.46
N ALA A 179 12.78 20.12 -7.27
CA ALA A 179 12.97 20.73 -5.96
C ALA A 179 11.71 20.61 -5.06
N ASP A 180 10.53 20.68 -5.64
CA ASP A 180 9.27 20.62 -4.88
C ASP A 180 9.02 19.20 -4.38
N LEU A 181 9.27 18.20 -5.23
CA LEU A 181 9.20 16.79 -4.80
C LEU A 181 10.33 16.48 -3.79
N ALA A 182 11.56 16.95 -4.02
CA ALA A 182 12.69 16.73 -3.11
C ALA A 182 12.50 17.40 -1.74
N ALA A 183 11.73 18.48 -1.66
CA ALA A 183 11.37 19.12 -0.38
C ALA A 183 10.49 18.23 0.50
N SER A 184 9.78 17.27 -0.10
CA SER A 184 8.91 16.33 0.61
C SER A 184 9.42 14.90 0.64
N VAL A 185 10.33 14.52 -0.27
CA VAL A 185 10.81 13.14 -0.46
C VAL A 185 12.32 13.15 -0.66
N THR A 186 13.04 12.56 0.30
CA THR A 186 14.51 12.45 0.27
C THR A 186 15.02 11.02 0.14
N VAL A 187 14.12 10.04 0.27
CA VAL A 187 14.40 8.65 -0.10
C VAL A 187 14.61 8.54 -1.62
N SER A 188 15.31 7.48 -2.05
CA SER A 188 15.36 7.13 -3.46
C SER A 188 13.94 6.77 -3.94
N ILE A 189 13.53 7.33 -5.07
CA ILE A 189 12.20 7.14 -5.66
C ILE A 189 12.23 6.33 -6.95
N ALA A 190 13.39 6.17 -7.59
CA ALA A 190 13.49 5.50 -8.89
C ALA A 190 12.85 4.10 -8.90
N GLY A 191 13.12 3.28 -7.87
CA GLY A 191 12.48 1.97 -7.71
C GLY A 191 10.96 2.03 -7.54
N TYR A 192 10.47 3.02 -6.78
CA TYR A 192 9.02 3.20 -6.60
C TYR A 192 8.33 3.63 -7.90
N LEU A 193 8.98 4.41 -8.76
CA LEU A 193 8.42 4.79 -10.07
C LEU A 193 8.23 3.55 -10.96
N ASP A 194 9.24 2.67 -11.00
CA ASP A 194 9.15 1.39 -11.71
C ASP A 194 8.07 0.48 -11.10
N ALA A 195 7.99 0.42 -9.76
CA ALA A 195 6.98 -0.36 -9.04
C ALA A 195 5.55 0.15 -9.29
N ILE A 196 5.35 1.46 -9.38
CA ILE A 196 4.07 2.08 -9.76
C ILE A 196 3.70 1.70 -11.19
N GLU A 197 4.65 1.78 -12.15
CA GLU A 197 4.41 1.34 -13.53
C GLU A 197 3.94 -0.13 -13.58
N GLN A 198 4.60 -1.02 -12.84
CA GLN A 198 4.21 -2.44 -12.78
C GLN A 198 2.84 -2.62 -12.12
N ALA A 199 2.53 -1.91 -11.04
CA ALA A 199 1.22 -1.96 -10.40
C ALA A 199 0.10 -1.51 -11.35
N VAL A 200 0.33 -0.45 -12.13
CA VAL A 200 -0.60 0.01 -13.18
C VAL A 200 -0.76 -1.04 -14.28
N SER A 201 0.35 -1.65 -14.73
CA SER A 201 0.31 -2.72 -15.75
C SER A 201 -0.46 -3.95 -15.27
N ASN A 202 -0.43 -4.24 -13.97
CA ASN A 202 -1.16 -5.35 -13.36
C ASN A 202 -2.63 -5.01 -13.03
N ALA A 203 -3.07 -3.77 -13.25
CA ALA A 203 -4.38 -3.31 -12.82
C ALA A 203 -5.51 -3.91 -13.66
N THR A 204 -6.55 -4.42 -13.01
CA THR A 204 -7.74 -5.00 -13.67
C THR A 204 -9.04 -4.54 -13.02
N HIS A 205 -10.16 -4.68 -13.74
CA HIS A 205 -11.49 -4.35 -13.24
C HIS A 205 -11.94 -5.39 -12.20
N LEU A 206 -11.79 -5.04 -10.92
CA LEU A 206 -12.15 -5.89 -9.78
C LEU A 206 -13.34 -5.35 -8.95
N GLY A 207 -13.96 -4.26 -9.42
CA GLY A 207 -15.14 -3.64 -8.82
C GLY A 207 -14.90 -2.29 -8.13
N ALA A 208 -13.67 -1.79 -8.14
CA ALA A 208 -13.33 -0.48 -7.59
C ALA A 208 -13.99 0.66 -8.38
N MET A 209 -14.36 1.70 -7.66
CA MET A 209 -14.92 2.93 -8.19
C MET A 209 -14.03 4.11 -7.82
N GLN A 210 -14.08 5.16 -8.64
CA GLN A 210 -13.28 6.35 -8.43
C GLN A 210 -13.61 7.01 -7.07
N GLY A 211 -12.58 7.28 -6.28
CA GLY A 211 -12.74 7.84 -4.94
C GLY A 211 -13.08 6.82 -3.84
N ASP A 212 -13.14 5.53 -4.16
CA ASP A 212 -13.05 4.50 -3.13
C ASP A 212 -11.71 4.61 -2.39
N ARG A 213 -11.70 4.33 -1.08
CA ARG A 213 -10.48 4.34 -0.29
C ARG A 213 -9.64 3.11 -0.59
N LEU A 214 -8.47 3.30 -1.19
CA LEU A 214 -7.48 2.25 -1.40
C LEU A 214 -6.68 1.98 -0.11
N VAL A 215 -6.49 0.71 0.22
CA VAL A 215 -5.72 0.26 1.38
C VAL A 215 -4.80 -0.89 0.98
N LEU A 216 -3.56 -0.85 1.48
CA LEU A 216 -2.55 -1.88 1.27
C LEU A 216 -2.17 -2.53 2.60
N THR A 217 -2.57 -3.78 2.80
CA THR A 217 -2.33 -4.51 4.05
C THR A 217 -1.31 -5.63 3.86
N THR A 218 -0.61 -6.01 4.94
CA THR A 218 0.44 -7.04 4.88
C THR A 218 0.35 -8.00 6.06
N SER A 219 0.83 -9.23 5.88
CA SER A 219 1.07 -10.24 6.91
C SER A 219 2.40 -10.90 6.59
N THR A 220 3.39 -10.78 7.47
CA THR A 220 4.73 -11.34 7.25
C THR A 220 5.21 -12.15 8.44
N ASN A 221 5.82 -13.30 8.18
CA ASN A 221 6.48 -14.12 9.19
C ASN A 221 7.71 -14.86 8.63
N ILE A 222 8.51 -15.39 9.55
CA ILE A 222 9.68 -16.23 9.27
C ILE A 222 9.60 -17.59 9.95
N ALA A 223 8.41 -18.02 10.34
CA ALA A 223 8.19 -19.14 11.27
C ALA A 223 8.64 -20.49 10.71
N ASN A 224 8.69 -20.65 9.39
CA ASN A 224 9.12 -21.88 8.71
C ASN A 224 10.65 -21.97 8.52
N SER A 225 11.41 -21.06 9.11
CA SER A 225 12.87 -21.07 9.04
C SER A 225 13.46 -22.20 9.89
N LYS A 226 14.63 -22.72 9.48
CA LYS A 226 15.35 -23.79 10.17
C LYS A 226 16.87 -23.56 10.17
N SER A 227 17.53 -23.94 11.25
CA SER A 227 19.00 -23.96 11.34
C SER A 227 19.59 -25.01 10.39
N ALA A 228 20.84 -24.79 10.00
CA ALA A 228 21.63 -25.80 9.31
C ALA A 228 21.95 -26.97 10.25
N THR A 229 22.16 -28.13 9.66
CA THR A 229 22.67 -29.32 10.34
C THR A 229 23.87 -29.86 9.55
N ALA A 230 24.48 -30.95 10.04
CA ALA A 230 25.55 -31.61 9.29
C ALA A 230 25.10 -32.23 7.96
N GLU A 231 23.80 -32.50 7.80
CA GLU A 231 23.23 -33.22 6.64
C GLU A 231 22.36 -32.32 5.74
N GLU A 232 21.75 -31.28 6.31
CA GLU A 232 20.78 -30.42 5.65
C GLU A 232 21.16 -28.94 5.79
N PRO A 233 21.02 -28.13 4.72
CA PRO A 233 21.25 -26.69 4.80
C PRO A 233 20.23 -26.02 5.73
N GLY A 234 20.66 -24.92 6.33
CA GLY A 234 19.77 -23.98 6.99
C GLY A 234 19.00 -23.19 5.96
N GLN A 235 17.82 -22.70 6.37
CA GLN A 235 16.97 -21.89 5.51
C GLN A 235 16.25 -20.84 6.35
N VAL A 236 16.37 -19.58 5.95
CA VAL A 236 15.42 -18.55 6.34
C VAL A 236 14.35 -18.45 5.26
N GLN A 237 13.10 -18.69 5.64
CA GLN A 237 11.95 -18.49 4.77
C GLN A 237 11.15 -17.28 5.25
N THR A 238 11.14 -16.22 4.46
CA THR A 238 10.21 -15.10 4.63
C THR A 238 8.94 -15.36 3.83
N SER A 239 7.82 -15.52 4.53
CA SER A 239 6.49 -15.56 3.92
C SER A 239 5.80 -14.23 4.13
N ALA A 240 5.38 -13.58 3.05
CA ALA A 240 4.57 -12.37 3.10
C ALA A 240 3.32 -12.52 2.23
N THR A 241 2.16 -12.18 2.79
CA THR A 241 0.86 -12.12 2.12
C THR A 241 0.39 -10.67 2.14
N VAL A 242 -0.06 -10.14 1.00
CA VAL A 242 -0.35 -8.73 0.80
C VAL A 242 -1.70 -8.57 0.12
N ALA A 243 -2.48 -7.56 0.50
CA ALA A 243 -3.75 -7.24 -0.13
C ALA A 243 -3.85 -5.77 -0.53
N ALA A 244 -4.24 -5.51 -1.77
CA ALA A 244 -4.81 -4.23 -2.19
C ALA A 244 -6.33 -4.32 -2.11
N ILE A 245 -6.95 -3.43 -1.32
CA ILE A 245 -8.39 -3.45 -1.03
C ILE A 245 -8.93 -2.04 -1.25
N THR A 246 -10.00 -1.90 -2.03
CA THR A 246 -10.73 -0.64 -2.13
C THR A 246 -12.02 -0.70 -1.32
N LEU A 247 -12.37 0.40 -0.66
CA LEU A 247 -13.50 0.48 0.26
C LEU A 247 -14.38 1.68 -0.04
N ASN A 248 -15.69 1.44 -0.10
CA ASN A 248 -16.72 2.47 -0.01
C ASN A 248 -17.37 2.41 1.36
N GLY A 249 -16.95 3.28 2.27
CA GLY A 249 -17.25 3.12 3.69
C GLY A 249 -16.55 1.87 4.25
N ASP A 250 -17.33 0.90 4.72
CA ASP A 250 -16.87 -0.39 5.22
C ASP A 250 -17.06 -1.53 4.19
N VAL A 251 -17.66 -1.25 3.03
CA VAL A 251 -17.91 -2.23 1.96
C VAL A 251 -16.69 -2.35 1.07
N ILE A 252 -16.21 -3.58 0.89
CA ILE A 252 -15.13 -3.93 -0.04
C ILE A 252 -15.67 -3.80 -1.47
N THR A 253 -15.12 -2.89 -2.26
CA THR A 253 -15.47 -2.73 -3.67
C THR A 253 -14.52 -3.47 -4.59
N SER A 254 -13.28 -3.68 -4.17
CA SER A 254 -12.33 -4.59 -4.83
C SER A 254 -11.36 -5.19 -3.83
N CYS A 255 -10.83 -6.37 -4.16
CA CYS A 255 -9.82 -7.06 -3.39
C CYS A 255 -8.86 -7.77 -4.34
N TYR A 256 -7.56 -7.59 -4.13
CA TYR A 256 -6.52 -8.31 -4.83
C TYR A 256 -5.45 -8.75 -3.84
N ILE A 257 -5.20 -10.06 -3.75
CA ILE A 257 -4.25 -10.66 -2.82
C ILE A 257 -3.14 -11.37 -3.60
N ASP A 258 -1.91 -11.20 -3.14
CA ASP A 258 -0.75 -11.94 -3.60
C ASP A 258 0.14 -12.33 -2.40
N ALA A 259 1.07 -13.25 -2.62
CA ALA A 259 2.02 -13.67 -1.61
C ALA A 259 3.36 -14.05 -2.21
N VAL A 260 4.43 -13.96 -1.41
CA VAL A 260 5.77 -14.43 -1.78
C VAL A 260 6.31 -15.34 -0.69
N GLN A 261 7.13 -16.32 -1.10
CA GLN A 261 7.93 -17.15 -0.22
C GLN A 261 9.40 -17.01 -0.62
N ALA A 262 10.08 -16.08 0.03
CA ALA A 262 11.49 -15.80 -0.21
C ALA A 262 12.36 -16.68 0.69
N ASN A 263 13.17 -17.54 0.08
CA ASN A 263 14.08 -18.43 0.79
C ASN A 263 15.52 -17.96 0.63
N VAL A 264 16.27 -17.96 1.72
CA VAL A 264 17.73 -17.82 1.74
C VAL A 264 18.30 -19.02 2.49
N ASP A 265 19.00 -19.87 1.74
CA ASP A 265 19.68 -21.05 2.22
C ASP A 265 21.12 -20.73 2.60
N PHE A 266 21.62 -21.40 3.63
CA PHE A 266 22.98 -21.28 4.12
C PHE A 266 23.49 -22.60 4.68
N ASP A 267 24.81 -22.80 4.67
CA ASP A 267 25.43 -24.03 5.14
C ASP A 267 25.74 -24.01 6.66
N ALA A 268 26.30 -25.12 7.16
CA ALA A 268 26.69 -25.27 8.57
C ALA A 268 27.88 -24.37 9.00
N ALA A 269 28.48 -23.61 8.08
CA ALA A 269 29.47 -22.58 8.36
C ALA A 269 28.86 -21.17 8.29
N GLY A 270 27.54 -21.04 8.13
CA GLY A 270 26.86 -19.76 7.98
C GLY A 270 27.18 -19.07 6.64
N VAL A 271 27.56 -19.83 5.60
CA VAL A 271 27.76 -19.29 4.25
C VAL A 271 26.48 -19.46 3.46
N ILE A 272 25.96 -18.34 2.92
CA ILE A 272 24.78 -18.33 2.06
C ILE A 272 25.09 -19.05 0.76
N THR A 273 24.19 -19.95 0.37
CA THR A 273 24.27 -20.75 -0.86
C THR A 273 23.26 -20.34 -1.92
N THR A 274 22.20 -19.61 -1.53
CA THR A 274 21.24 -19.01 -2.46
C THR A 274 21.90 -17.94 -3.32
N ASP A 275 21.52 -17.89 -4.60
CA ASP A 275 21.82 -16.76 -5.48
C ASP A 275 21.03 -15.53 -5.05
N LEU A 276 21.71 -14.58 -4.38
CA LEU A 276 21.11 -13.35 -3.88
C LEU A 276 20.73 -12.34 -4.97
N THR A 277 21.07 -12.62 -6.24
CA THR A 277 20.64 -11.82 -7.40
C THR A 277 19.33 -12.31 -8.01
N ALA A 278 18.90 -13.52 -7.68
CA ALA A 278 17.61 -14.03 -8.10
C ALA A 278 16.47 -13.25 -7.43
N VAL A 279 15.43 -12.94 -8.20
CA VAL A 279 14.20 -12.31 -7.72
C VAL A 279 13.20 -13.41 -7.39
N PRO A 280 12.83 -13.61 -6.11
CA PRO A 280 11.80 -14.58 -5.75
C PRO A 280 10.46 -14.18 -6.38
N PRO A 281 9.84 -15.05 -7.21
CA PRO A 281 8.56 -14.73 -7.83
C PRO A 281 7.43 -14.80 -6.80
N THR A 282 6.38 -14.03 -7.02
CA THR A 282 5.15 -14.14 -6.24
C THR A 282 4.37 -15.40 -6.61
N LYS A 283 3.39 -15.78 -5.79
CA LYS A 283 2.53 -16.92 -6.07
C LYS A 283 1.63 -16.64 -7.28
N ASN A 284 1.21 -15.40 -7.51
CA ASN A 284 0.47 -15.06 -8.72
C ASN A 284 1.35 -15.11 -9.97
N GLU A 285 2.62 -14.67 -9.89
CA GLU A 285 3.59 -14.80 -10.98
C GLU A 285 3.94 -16.26 -11.29
N LEU A 286 4.03 -17.11 -10.26
CA LEU A 286 4.27 -18.54 -10.42
C LEU A 286 3.11 -19.22 -11.15
N GLY A 287 1.85 -18.87 -10.83
CA GLY A 287 0.66 -19.53 -11.36
C GLY A 287 0.75 -21.05 -11.23
N ASP A 288 0.60 -21.77 -12.34
CA ASP A 288 0.74 -23.23 -12.42
C ASP A 288 2.09 -23.76 -11.91
N ASN A 289 3.16 -22.97 -11.99
CA ASN A 289 4.48 -23.39 -11.49
C ASN A 289 4.53 -23.47 -9.96
N TYR A 290 3.55 -22.91 -9.24
CA TYR A 290 3.43 -23.11 -7.81
C TYR A 290 3.04 -24.56 -7.47
N GLY A 291 2.30 -25.23 -8.37
CA GLY A 291 2.02 -26.66 -8.34
C GLY A 291 0.92 -27.09 -7.35
N MET A 292 0.13 -26.15 -6.82
CA MET A 292 -0.94 -26.45 -5.87
C MET A 292 -2.11 -27.16 -6.55
N GLY A 293 -2.37 -26.94 -7.83
CA GLY A 293 -3.45 -27.58 -8.59
C GLY A 293 -3.32 -29.10 -8.63
N GLN A 294 -2.09 -29.63 -8.53
CA GLN A 294 -1.82 -31.07 -8.49
C GLN A 294 -2.22 -31.74 -7.17
N ILE A 295 -2.29 -30.96 -6.08
CA ILE A 295 -2.61 -31.46 -4.73
C ILE A 295 -3.96 -30.94 -4.21
N SER A 296 -4.48 -29.88 -4.82
CA SER A 296 -5.75 -29.27 -4.48
C SER A 296 -6.89 -30.24 -4.80
N PRO A 297 -7.82 -30.49 -3.86
CA PRO A 297 -8.94 -31.40 -4.10
C PRO A 297 -9.92 -30.89 -5.17
N ILE A 298 -9.85 -29.59 -5.51
CA ILE A 298 -10.65 -28.97 -6.57
C ILE A 298 -9.83 -28.69 -7.85
N GLY A 299 -8.57 -29.13 -7.90
CA GLY A 299 -7.70 -29.00 -9.07
C GLY A 299 -7.26 -27.57 -9.40
N LYS A 300 -7.49 -26.61 -8.50
CA LYS A 300 -7.17 -25.19 -8.70
C LYS A 300 -5.85 -24.80 -8.06
N GLU A 301 -5.10 -23.94 -8.74
CA GLU A 301 -3.90 -23.32 -8.22
C GLU A 301 -4.19 -22.30 -7.10
N TRP A 302 -3.14 -21.88 -6.39
CA TRP A 302 -3.28 -20.94 -5.27
C TRP A 302 -3.86 -19.60 -5.72
N ASN A 303 -3.34 -19.03 -6.81
CA ASN A 303 -3.79 -17.76 -7.38
C ASN A 303 -5.27 -17.82 -7.81
N GLU A 304 -5.72 -18.93 -8.39
CA GLU A 304 -7.13 -19.12 -8.77
C GLU A 304 -8.07 -19.18 -7.55
N GLN A 305 -7.64 -19.88 -6.49
CA GLN A 305 -8.42 -19.97 -5.25
C GLN A 305 -8.47 -18.63 -4.53
N VAL A 306 -7.36 -17.90 -4.49
CA VAL A 306 -7.30 -16.56 -3.88
C VAL A 306 -8.13 -15.55 -4.67
N ALA A 307 -8.06 -15.57 -6.00
CA ALA A 307 -8.92 -14.73 -6.84
C ALA A 307 -10.41 -15.03 -6.60
N ALA A 308 -10.78 -16.31 -6.43
CA ALA A 308 -12.15 -16.69 -6.08
C ALA A 308 -12.56 -16.18 -4.68
N PHE A 309 -11.66 -16.24 -3.69
CA PHE A 309 -11.90 -15.64 -2.37
C PHE A 309 -12.09 -14.12 -2.47
N CYS A 310 -11.20 -13.42 -3.19
CA CYS A 310 -11.30 -11.98 -3.44
C CYS A 310 -12.64 -11.60 -4.08
N ALA A 311 -13.07 -12.33 -5.11
CA ALA A 311 -14.36 -12.10 -5.76
C ALA A 311 -15.55 -12.37 -4.82
N TYR A 312 -15.43 -13.35 -3.91
CA TYR A 312 -16.47 -13.66 -2.93
C TYR A 312 -16.64 -12.56 -1.88
N VAL A 313 -15.54 -11.93 -1.44
CA VAL A 313 -15.58 -10.86 -0.42
C VAL A 313 -15.95 -9.50 -0.99
N THR A 314 -15.79 -9.27 -2.29
CA THR A 314 -16.29 -8.05 -2.95
C THR A 314 -17.81 -7.90 -2.75
N GLY A 315 -18.21 -6.70 -2.33
CA GLY A 315 -19.59 -6.35 -1.96
C GLY A 315 -19.96 -6.69 -0.52
N LYS A 316 -19.05 -7.27 0.28
CA LYS A 316 -19.23 -7.49 1.72
C LYS A 316 -18.59 -6.40 2.55
N THR A 317 -19.05 -6.23 3.78
CA THR A 317 -18.37 -5.38 4.76
C THR A 317 -17.18 -6.10 5.39
N LEU A 318 -16.24 -5.36 5.98
CA LEU A 318 -15.12 -5.92 6.72
C LEU A 318 -15.58 -6.89 7.83
N ASP A 319 -16.63 -6.54 8.57
CA ASP A 319 -17.20 -7.40 9.62
C ASP A 319 -17.78 -8.70 9.06
N GLN A 320 -18.50 -8.63 7.94
CA GLN A 320 -19.02 -9.82 7.26
C GLN A 320 -17.91 -10.78 6.82
N VAL A 321 -16.76 -10.25 6.40
CA VAL A 321 -15.59 -11.07 6.06
C VAL A 321 -14.96 -11.71 7.29
N ALA A 322 -14.84 -10.96 8.39
CA ALA A 322 -14.33 -11.47 9.65
C ALA A 322 -15.21 -12.59 10.23
N GLU A 323 -16.51 -12.57 9.96
CA GLU A 323 -17.48 -13.58 10.41
C GLU A 323 -17.60 -14.80 9.49
N ILE A 324 -16.86 -14.88 8.36
CA ILE A 324 -16.89 -16.07 7.50
C ILE A 324 -16.44 -17.29 8.31
N ALA A 325 -17.34 -18.27 8.43
CA ALA A 325 -17.08 -19.47 9.20
C ALA A 325 -15.99 -20.32 8.55
N VAL A 326 -15.07 -20.83 9.39
CA VAL A 326 -14.00 -21.73 8.98
C VAL A 326 -14.12 -23.08 9.69
N THR A 327 -13.65 -24.12 9.02
CA THR A 327 -13.46 -25.47 9.58
C THR A 327 -12.29 -25.49 10.56
N GLU A 328 -12.11 -26.60 11.29
CA GLU A 328 -10.94 -26.79 12.17
C GLU A 328 -9.58 -26.63 11.45
N LYS A 329 -9.55 -26.88 10.13
CA LYS A 329 -8.34 -26.72 9.29
C LYS A 329 -8.18 -25.31 8.73
N GLY A 330 -9.07 -24.38 9.07
CA GLY A 330 -9.02 -22.98 8.63
C GLY A 330 -9.58 -22.72 7.22
N ALA A 331 -10.02 -23.76 6.49
CA ALA A 331 -10.72 -23.60 5.20
C ALA A 331 -12.17 -23.14 5.42
N ALA A 332 -12.80 -22.53 4.41
CA ALA A 332 -14.19 -22.10 4.48
C ALA A 332 -15.14 -23.25 4.86
N ALA A 333 -16.06 -23.00 5.78
CA ALA A 333 -17.10 -23.95 6.18
C ALA A 333 -18.34 -23.88 5.28
N ASP A 334 -18.58 -22.73 4.65
CA ASP A 334 -19.63 -22.55 3.65
C ASP A 334 -19.34 -23.35 2.39
N ALA A 335 -20.33 -24.07 1.87
CA ALA A 335 -20.15 -25.00 0.76
C ALA A 335 -19.90 -24.28 -0.58
N ASP A 336 -20.50 -23.10 -0.79
CA ASP A 336 -20.35 -22.35 -2.03
C ASP A 336 -18.94 -21.75 -2.12
N LEU A 337 -18.44 -21.21 -1.01
CA LEU A 337 -17.04 -20.77 -0.94
C LEU A 337 -16.08 -21.97 -1.04
N ALA A 338 -16.35 -23.06 -0.32
CA ALA A 338 -15.50 -24.27 -0.34
C ALA A 338 -15.42 -24.94 -1.72
N ALA A 339 -16.42 -24.77 -2.58
CA ALA A 339 -16.40 -25.26 -3.96
C ALA A 339 -15.34 -24.57 -4.84
N SER A 340 -14.88 -23.38 -4.44
CA SER A 340 -13.89 -22.60 -5.17
C SER A 340 -12.61 -22.29 -4.37
N VAL A 341 -12.64 -22.43 -3.04
CA VAL A 341 -11.54 -22.11 -2.12
C VAL A 341 -11.42 -23.20 -1.06
N THR A 342 -10.34 -23.98 -1.13
CA THR A 342 -10.06 -25.09 -0.20
C THR A 342 -8.85 -24.85 0.70
N ILE A 343 -8.04 -23.84 0.37
CA ILE A 343 -6.98 -23.34 1.23
C ILE A 343 -7.54 -22.67 2.50
N ALA A 344 -6.72 -22.59 3.53
CA ALA A 344 -7.09 -21.87 4.75
C ALA A 344 -7.26 -20.37 4.44
N ILE A 345 -8.35 -19.76 4.93
CA ILE A 345 -8.70 -18.36 4.66
C ILE A 345 -8.47 -17.43 5.86
N GLY A 346 -8.11 -17.98 7.02
CA GLY A 346 -7.95 -17.19 8.25
C GLY A 346 -6.92 -16.06 8.14
N GLU A 347 -5.81 -16.29 7.43
CA GLU A 347 -4.83 -15.23 7.16
C GLU A 347 -5.43 -14.13 6.27
N PHE A 348 -6.22 -14.49 5.24
CA PHE A 348 -6.86 -13.51 4.37
C PHE A 348 -7.94 -12.70 5.10
N GLN A 349 -8.69 -13.33 6.02
CA GLN A 349 -9.63 -12.61 6.89
C GLN A 349 -8.90 -11.60 7.78
N ALA A 350 -7.80 -12.01 8.41
CA ALA A 350 -6.98 -11.12 9.24
C ALA A 350 -6.37 -9.97 8.42
N LEU A 351 -5.92 -10.26 7.20
CA LEU A 351 -5.35 -9.29 6.28
C LEU A 351 -6.38 -8.24 5.83
N ILE A 352 -7.61 -8.66 5.53
CA ILE A 352 -8.73 -7.77 5.19
C ILE A 352 -9.16 -6.94 6.41
N ALA A 353 -9.21 -7.55 7.61
CA ALA A 353 -9.57 -6.83 8.84
C ALA A 353 -8.63 -5.66 9.15
N LYS A 354 -7.34 -5.75 8.77
CA LYS A 354 -6.39 -4.64 8.88
C LYS A 354 -6.79 -3.40 8.06
N ALA A 355 -7.66 -3.52 7.06
CA ALA A 355 -8.11 -2.38 6.26
C ALA A 355 -9.06 -1.41 7.01
N ALA A 356 -9.52 -1.81 8.20
CA ALA A 356 -10.25 -0.95 9.13
C ALA A 356 -9.37 0.05 9.89
N ALA A 357 -8.04 -0.15 9.87
CA ALA A 357 -7.07 0.65 10.63
C ALA A 357 -6.78 2.03 10.00
#